data_AF-A0A3M1WV87-F1
#
_entry.id   AF-A0A3M1WV87-F1
#
_cell.length_a   1.000
_cell.length_b   1.000
_cell.length_c   1.000
_cell.angle_alpha   90.00
_cell.angle_beta   90.00
_cell.angle_gamma   90.00
#
_symmetry.space_group_name_H-M   'P 1'
#
loop_
_entity.id
_entity.type
_entity.pdbx_description
1 polymer ?
#
loop_
_entity_poly.entity_id
_entity_poly.type
_entity_poly.pdbx_seq_one_letter_code
_entity_poly.pdbx_strand_id
1 'polypeptide(L)'
;MAKAKIIGVWANFWTGRNSPYLPESAQKESSSCLPEVIQYLDEGVRLISQRGGQVACPYTGKNIGFPTILTDGDWLWSREYLYYVREFNFEIPPPLLHHIALNAYQPPTAERIGQERLHELYTLFEGQY
;
A
#
# COMPACT_ATOMS: atom_id res chain seq x y z
N MET A 1 -9.94 -19.09 -7.09
CA MET A 1 -9.75 -18.00 -6.13
C MET A 1 -9.13 -16.80 -6.83
N ALA A 2 -9.55 -15.57 -6.48
CA ALA A 2 -9.04 -14.36 -7.12
C ALA A 2 -7.61 -14.05 -6.64
N LYS A 3 -6.71 -13.78 -7.59
CA LYS A 3 -5.34 -13.35 -7.31
C LYS A 3 -5.35 -11.95 -6.70
N ALA A 4 -4.66 -11.76 -5.57
CA ALA A 4 -4.53 -10.44 -4.97
C ALA A 4 -3.74 -9.49 -5.88
N LYS A 5 -4.08 -8.20 -5.82
CA LYS A 5 -3.45 -7.13 -6.61
C LYS A 5 -2.47 -6.37 -5.72
N ILE A 6 -1.27 -6.11 -6.22
CA ILE A 6 -0.23 -5.41 -5.47
C ILE A 6 -0.02 -4.03 -6.09
N ILE A 7 0.08 -3.00 -5.26
CA ILE A 7 0.33 -1.63 -5.69
C ILE A 7 1.30 -0.92 -4.76
N GLY A 8 2.14 -0.04 -5.32
CA GLY A 8 2.95 0.87 -4.52
C GLY A 8 3.99 0.19 -3.63
N VAL A 9 4.30 -1.07 -3.93
CA VAL A 9 5.44 -1.79 -3.36
C VAL A 9 6.59 -1.53 -4.31
N TRP A 10 7.55 -0.71 -3.90
CA TRP A 10 8.66 -0.31 -4.77
C TRP A 10 9.98 -0.95 -4.34
N ALA A 11 10.82 -1.28 -5.33
CA ALA A 11 12.09 -1.98 -5.13
C ALA A 11 13.09 -1.19 -4.24
N ASN A 12 13.01 0.14 -4.22
CA ASN A 12 13.84 0.99 -3.37
C ASN A 12 13.48 0.91 -1.87
N PHE A 13 12.33 0.34 -1.52
CA PHE A 13 11.93 0.09 -0.12
C PHE A 13 11.86 -1.41 0.19
N TRP A 14 11.52 -2.22 -0.83
CA TRP A 14 11.31 -3.65 -0.72
C TRP A 14 12.25 -4.37 -1.70
N THR A 15 13.55 -4.42 -1.37
CA THR A 15 14.60 -4.99 -2.22
C THR A 15 14.39 -6.48 -2.48
N GLY A 16 14.88 -6.97 -3.63
CA GLY A 16 14.81 -8.39 -3.99
C GLY A 16 13.45 -8.83 -4.54
N ARG A 17 12.60 -7.89 -4.93
CA ARG A 17 11.29 -8.14 -5.54
C ARG A 17 11.28 -7.65 -6.98
N ASN A 18 10.55 -8.35 -7.85
CA ASN A 18 10.24 -7.89 -9.23
C ASN A 18 9.21 -6.73 -9.22
N SER A 19 9.52 -5.69 -8.47
CA SER A 19 8.70 -4.50 -8.28
C SER A 19 9.30 -3.30 -9.02
N PRO A 20 8.47 -2.35 -9.49
CA PRO A 20 8.98 -1.12 -10.07
C PRO A 20 9.74 -0.30 -9.02
N TYR A 21 10.62 0.58 -9.48
CA TYR A 21 11.18 1.61 -8.61
C TYR A 21 10.18 2.75 -8.41
N LEU A 22 10.28 3.45 -7.28
CA LEU A 22 9.61 4.73 -7.12
C LEU A 22 10.03 5.67 -8.28
N PRO A 23 9.10 6.42 -8.89
CA PRO A 23 9.44 7.39 -9.94
C PRO A 23 10.54 8.37 -9.50
N GLU A 24 11.37 8.83 -10.44
CA GLU A 24 12.48 9.75 -10.12
C GLU A 24 12.01 11.14 -9.66
N SER A 25 10.78 11.52 -10.02
CA SER A 25 10.17 12.79 -9.62
C SER A 25 8.74 12.60 -9.14
N ALA A 26 8.34 13.40 -8.15
CA ALA A 26 6.96 13.51 -7.73
C ALA A 26 6.26 14.62 -8.52
N GLN A 27 5.05 14.33 -9.00
CA GLN A 27 4.16 15.36 -9.53
C GLN A 27 3.52 16.09 -8.35
N LYS A 28 4.05 17.26 -8.00
CA LYS A 28 3.43 18.14 -6.99
C LYS A 28 2.29 18.94 -7.63
N GLU A 29 1.38 18.29 -8.33
CA GLU A 29 0.14 18.93 -8.73
C GLU A 29 -0.86 18.82 -7.60
N SER A 30 -1.49 19.93 -7.24
CA SER A 30 -2.52 20.02 -6.21
C SER A 30 -3.70 19.12 -6.61
N SER A 31 -3.75 17.89 -6.09
CA SER A 31 -4.84 16.97 -6.36
C SER A 31 -5.61 16.68 -5.07
N SER A 32 -6.93 16.72 -5.22
CA SER A 32 -7.93 16.49 -4.18
C SER A 32 -8.12 14.98 -3.99
N CYS A 33 -7.14 14.32 -3.36
CA CYS A 33 -7.41 12.94 -2.93
C CYS A 33 -8.53 12.97 -1.87
N LEU A 34 -9.59 12.20 -2.09
CA LEU A 34 -10.74 12.16 -1.18
C LEU A 34 -10.26 11.69 0.21
N PRO A 35 -10.52 12.43 1.30
CA PRO A 35 -10.11 12.06 2.65
C PRO A 35 -10.50 10.62 3.04
N GLU A 36 -11.66 10.16 2.56
CA GLU A 36 -12.20 8.83 2.81
C GLU A 36 -11.37 7.72 2.14
N VAL A 37 -10.76 8.01 0.99
CA VAL A 37 -9.87 7.08 0.29
C VAL A 37 -8.54 6.96 1.04
N ILE A 38 -7.99 8.08 1.52
CA ILE A 38 -6.79 8.08 2.35
C ILE A 38 -7.04 7.31 3.64
N GLN A 39 -8.18 7.54 4.28
CA GLN A 39 -8.58 6.83 5.49
C GLN A 39 -8.70 5.32 5.25
N TYR A 40 -9.37 4.89 4.17
CA TYR A 40 -9.47 3.48 3.80
C TYR A 40 -8.09 2.82 3.69
N LEU A 41 -7.16 3.48 2.99
CA LEU A 41 -5.81 2.95 2.79
C LEU A 41 -5.00 2.91 4.09
N ASP A 42 -5.19 3.86 5.01
CA ASP A 42 -4.49 3.87 6.31
C ASP A 42 -5.05 2.84 7.29
N GLU A 43 -6.35 2.58 7.23
CA GLU A 43 -7.06 1.63 8.10
C GLU A 43 -6.99 0.17 7.61
N GLY A 44 -6.31 -0.09 6.49
CA GLY A 44 -6.07 -1.44 5.99
C GLY A 44 -5.41 -2.35 7.04
N VAL A 45 -5.70 -3.65 6.97
CA VAL A 45 -5.12 -4.64 7.88
C VAL A 45 -3.62 -4.75 7.64
N ARG A 46 -2.83 -4.55 8.70
CA ARG A 46 -1.38 -4.69 8.66
C ARG A 46 -1.00 -6.15 8.47
N LEU A 47 -0.42 -6.48 7.32
CA LEU A 47 0.03 -7.83 6.98
C LEU A 47 1.48 -8.06 7.39
N ILE A 48 2.37 -7.11 7.05
CA ILE A 48 3.81 -7.21 7.31
C ILE A 48 4.30 -5.89 7.87
N SER A 49 5.21 -5.94 8.83
CA SER A 49 5.91 -4.76 9.35
C SER A 49 7.34 -5.14 9.67
N GLN A 50 8.29 -4.59 8.93
CA GLN A 50 9.69 -4.88 9.12
C GLN A 50 10.21 -4.15 10.37
N ARG A 51 10.85 -4.91 11.26
CA ARG A 51 11.49 -4.37 12.47
C ARG A 51 12.94 -4.01 12.14
N GLY A 52 13.17 -2.85 11.53
CA GLY A 52 14.50 -2.33 11.24
C GLY A 52 14.56 -1.57 9.91
N GLY A 53 15.39 -0.51 9.85
CA GLY A 53 15.53 0.34 8.66
C GLY A 53 14.36 1.30 8.50
N GLN A 54 14.46 2.48 9.12
CA GLN A 54 13.52 3.54 8.81
C GLN A 54 13.73 3.99 7.37
N VAL A 55 12.63 4.17 6.65
CA VAL A 55 12.63 4.65 5.29
C VAL A 55 12.66 6.18 5.31
N ALA A 56 13.53 6.75 4.48
CA ALA A 56 13.50 8.17 4.16
C ALA A 56 12.85 8.37 2.79
N CYS A 57 12.03 9.41 2.66
CA CYS A 57 11.51 9.86 1.38
C CYS A 57 12.68 10.38 0.51
N PRO A 58 12.92 9.84 -0.69
CA PRO A 58 14.04 10.25 -1.53
C PRO A 58 13.87 11.67 -2.09
N TYR A 59 12.65 12.20 -2.15
CA TYR A 59 12.40 13.57 -2.62
C TYR A 59 12.68 14.64 -1.55
N THR A 60 12.60 14.31 -0.27
CA THR A 60 12.64 15.29 0.83
C THR A 60 13.64 14.97 1.93
N GLY A 61 14.18 13.75 1.97
CA GLY A 61 14.98 13.24 3.08
C GLY A 61 14.18 12.97 4.36
N LYS A 62 12.87 13.27 4.39
CA LYS A 62 12.02 13.09 5.58
C LYS A 62 11.87 11.61 5.90
N ASN A 63 11.96 11.26 7.18
CA ASN A 63 11.67 9.93 7.66
C ASN A 63 10.16 9.63 7.54
N ILE A 64 9.81 8.50 6.91
CA ILE A 64 8.42 8.09 6.66
C ILE A 64 8.02 6.83 7.44
N GLY A 65 8.88 6.37 8.36
CA GLY A 65 8.61 5.24 9.24
C GLY A 65 9.20 3.93 8.73
N PHE A 66 8.59 2.81 9.12
CA PHE A 66 9.08 1.46 8.80
C PHE A 66 8.33 0.86 7.61
N PRO A 67 9.02 0.06 6.75
CA PRO A 67 8.38 -0.68 5.69
C PRO A 67 7.23 -1.53 6.23
N THR A 68 6.02 -1.20 5.78
CA THR A 68 4.79 -1.85 6.24
C THR A 68 3.89 -2.16 5.05
N ILE A 69 3.32 -3.36 5.01
CA ILE A 69 2.31 -3.77 4.03
C ILE A 69 0.94 -3.83 4.70
N LEU A 70 -0.04 -3.27 4.02
CA LEU A 70 -1.44 -3.18 4.39
C LEU A 70 -2.27 -3.93 3.36
N THR A 71 -3.44 -4.42 3.77
CA THR A 71 -4.37 -5.14 2.89
C THR A 71 -5.82 -5.00 3.32
N ASP A 72 -6.74 -5.10 2.37
CA ASP A 72 -8.19 -5.28 2.60
C ASP A 72 -8.67 -6.71 2.28
N GLY A 73 -7.75 -7.62 1.94
CA GLY A 73 -8.05 -9.00 1.54
C GLY A 73 -7.93 -9.25 0.03
N ASP A 74 -8.04 -8.19 -0.79
CA ASP A 74 -7.97 -8.26 -2.25
C ASP A 74 -6.79 -7.45 -2.82
N TRP A 75 -6.44 -6.35 -2.18
CA TRP A 75 -5.33 -5.48 -2.52
C TRP A 75 -4.24 -5.51 -1.44
N LEU A 76 -3.00 -5.34 -1.89
CA LEU A 76 -1.81 -5.18 -1.06
C LEU A 76 -1.15 -3.86 -1.44
N TRP A 77 -0.91 -3.01 -0.45
CA TRP A 77 -0.20 -1.76 -0.66
C TRP A 77 0.79 -1.48 0.47
N SER A 78 1.79 -0.68 0.17
CA SER A 78 2.76 -0.27 1.18
C SER A 78 2.29 0.99 1.91
N ARG A 79 2.78 1.17 3.14
CA ARG A 79 2.62 2.43 3.88
C ARG A 79 3.37 3.58 3.19
N GLU A 80 4.46 3.27 2.49
CA GLU A 80 5.17 4.24 1.67
C GLU A 80 4.25 4.77 0.57
N TYR A 81 3.52 3.90 -0.13
CA TYR A 81 2.57 4.31 -1.17
C TYR A 81 1.54 5.29 -0.65
N LEU A 82 0.93 5.00 0.50
CA LEU A 82 0.00 5.91 1.17
C LEU A 82 0.64 7.29 1.46
N TYR A 83 1.90 7.30 1.92
CA TYR A 83 2.63 8.56 2.11
C TYR A 83 2.76 9.34 0.80
N TYR A 84 3.08 8.70 -0.33
CA TYR A 84 3.20 9.41 -1.61
C TYR A 84 1.85 9.81 -2.21
N VAL A 85 0.80 9.04 -1.98
CA VAL A 85 -0.56 9.46 -2.34
C VAL A 85 -0.93 10.73 -1.56
N ARG A 86 -0.64 10.78 -0.25
CA ARG A 86 -1.02 11.91 0.60
C ARG A 86 -0.16 13.16 0.39
N GLU A 87 1.15 13.01 0.25
CA GLU A 87 2.08 14.16 0.24
C GLU A 87 2.46 14.60 -1.18
N PHE A 88 2.33 13.69 -2.17
CA PHE A 88 2.77 13.89 -3.54
C PHE A 88 1.69 13.55 -4.57
N ASN A 89 0.44 13.32 -4.14
CA ASN A 89 -0.70 13.08 -5.02
C ASN A 89 -0.46 11.99 -6.08
N PHE A 90 0.24 10.94 -5.70
CA PHE A 90 0.42 9.78 -6.55
C PHE A 90 -0.94 9.22 -6.98
N GLU A 91 -1.05 8.86 -8.25
CA GLU A 91 -2.29 8.34 -8.82
C GLU A 91 -2.72 7.05 -8.10
N ILE A 92 -3.98 7.00 -7.72
CA ILE A 92 -4.66 5.79 -7.28
C ILE A 92 -5.34 5.17 -8.49
N PRO A 93 -4.98 3.95 -8.90
CA PRO A 93 -5.55 3.33 -10.08
C PRO A 93 -7.09 3.27 -9.99
N PRO A 94 -7.81 3.58 -11.08
CA PRO A 94 -9.26 3.53 -11.10
C PRO A 94 -9.87 2.20 -10.59
N PRO A 95 -9.28 1.02 -10.84
CA PRO A 95 -9.80 -0.24 -10.28
C PRO A 95 -9.75 -0.31 -8.75
N LEU A 96 -8.77 0.34 -8.12
CA LEU A 96 -8.69 0.41 -6.66
C LEU A 96 -9.71 1.41 -6.12
N LEU A 97 -9.85 2.59 -6.73
CA LEU A 97 -10.88 3.56 -6.35
C LEU A 97 -12.30 2.96 -6.41
N HIS A 98 -12.59 2.20 -7.48
CA HIS A 98 -13.86 1.49 -7.61
C HIS A 98 -14.04 0.43 -6.51
N HIS A 99 -12.98 -0.31 -6.18
CA HIS A 99 -13.02 -1.31 -5.09
C HIS A 99 -13.28 -0.66 -3.72
N ILE A 100 -12.61 0.47 -3.42
CA ILE A 100 -12.81 1.24 -2.19
C ILE A 100 -14.27 1.73 -2.09
N ALA A 101 -14.81 2.25 -3.19
CA ALA A 101 -16.21 2.70 -3.24
C ALA A 101 -17.19 1.55 -3.01
N LEU A 102 -16.94 0.35 -3.56
CA LEU A 102 -17.76 -0.84 -3.31
C LEU A 102 -17.71 -1.31 -1.85
N ASN A 103 -16.62 -1.07 -1.15
CA ASN A 103 -16.50 -1.30 0.30
C ASN A 103 -17.03 -0.13 1.14
N ALA A 104 -17.76 0.81 0.52
CA ALA A 104 -18.29 2.00 1.19
C ALA A 104 -17.23 2.80 1.97
N TYR A 105 -16.00 2.84 1.44
CA TYR A 105 -14.86 3.52 2.06
C TYR A 105 -14.49 2.99 3.45
N GLN A 106 -14.87 1.75 3.78
CA GLN A 106 -14.48 1.08 5.02
C GLN A 106 -13.77 -0.23 4.71
N PRO A 107 -12.47 -0.36 5.03
CA PRO A 107 -11.76 -1.61 4.76
C PRO A 107 -12.30 -2.74 5.66
N PRO A 108 -12.33 -3.99 5.18
CA PRO A 108 -12.67 -5.13 6.00
C PRO A 108 -11.72 -5.29 7.19
N THR A 109 -12.25 -5.73 8.33
CA THR A 109 -11.41 -6.08 9.49
C THR A 109 -10.66 -7.39 9.25
N ALA A 110 -9.62 -7.66 10.03
CA ALA A 110 -8.86 -8.92 9.95
C ALA A 110 -9.74 -10.16 10.15
N GLU A 111 -10.74 -10.07 11.02
CA GLU A 111 -11.73 -11.13 11.26
C GLU A 111 -12.59 -11.39 10.02
N ARG A 112 -12.99 -10.31 9.31
CA ARG A 112 -13.79 -10.42 8.09
C ARG A 112 -12.99 -10.97 6.91
N ILE A 113 -11.70 -10.63 6.81
CA ILE A 113 -10.80 -11.20 5.79
C ILE A 113 -10.55 -12.69 6.07
N GLY A 114 -10.36 -13.05 7.34
CA GLY A 114 -10.11 -14.42 7.77
C GLY A 114 -8.63 -14.81 7.75
N GLN A 115 -8.25 -15.67 8.69
CA GLN A 115 -6.86 -16.08 8.91
C GLN A 115 -6.25 -16.82 7.72
N GLU A 116 -7.03 -17.69 7.05
CA GLU A 116 -6.59 -18.42 5.86
C GLU A 116 -6.18 -17.46 4.75
N ARG A 117 -7.03 -16.47 4.45
CA ARG A 117 -6.74 -15.47 3.43
C ARG A 117 -5.56 -14.59 3.80
N LEU A 118 -5.44 -14.15 5.06
CA LEU A 118 -4.27 -13.38 5.51
C LEU A 118 -2.98 -14.19 5.35
N HIS A 119 -3.00 -15.49 5.66
CA HIS A 119 -1.85 -16.37 5.47
C HIS A 119 -1.49 -16.56 3.99
N GLU A 120 -2.48 -16.71 3.10
CA GLU A 120 -2.27 -16.74 1.66
C GLU A 120 -1.61 -15.46 1.15
N LEU A 121 -2.10 -14.29 1.57
CA LEU A 121 -1.55 -12.99 1.18
C LEU A 121 -0.12 -12.80 1.68
N TYR A 122 0.15 -13.23 2.91
CA TYR A 122 1.51 -13.22 3.47
C TYR A 122 2.45 -14.09 2.63
N THR A 123 2.03 -15.30 2.30
CA THR A 123 2.83 -16.25 1.50
C THR A 123 3.01 -15.76 0.07
N LEU A 124 1.97 -15.19 -0.53
CA LEU A 124 2.04 -14.56 -1.86
C LEU A 124 3.05 -13.41 -1.86
N PHE A 125 3.02 -12.58 -0.81
CA PHE A 125 3.93 -11.45 -0.71
C PHE A 125 5.37 -11.93 -0.46
N GLU A 126 5.62 -12.84 0.46
CA GLU A 126 6.96 -13.40 0.68
C GLU A 126 7.46 -14.20 -0.53
N GLY A 127 6.61 -14.93 -1.25
CA GLY A 127 7.03 -15.78 -2.37
C GLY A 127 7.49 -15.07 -3.66
N GLN A 128 7.63 -13.74 -3.69
CA GLN A 128 8.00 -12.96 -4.88
C GLN A 128 9.52 -12.72 -5.07
N TYR A 129 10.36 -13.61 -4.52
CA TYR A 129 11.81 -13.60 -4.71
C TYR A 129 12.25 -14.11 -6.09
#